data_AF-A0A8J6P201-F1
#
_entry.id   AF-A0A8J6P201-F1
#
_cell.length_a   1.000
_cell.length_b   1.000
_cell.length_c   1.000
_cell.angle_alpha   90.00
_cell.angle_beta   90.00
_cell.angle_gamma   90.00
#
_symmetry.space_group_name_H-M   'P 1'
#
loop_
_entity.id
_entity.type
_entity.pdbx_description
1 polymer ?
#
loop_
_entity_poly.entity_id
_entity_poly.type
_entity_poly.pdbx_seq_one_letter_code
_entity_poly.pdbx_strand_id
1 'polypeptide(L)'
;MDLKDQYFGCEIEMTGLTRQQAAEAVASLFGTTAVHSRSSRTYDPWEVTDNEGKTWRFVYDSSIHGSHRIGRQQLAIGDSAYKVEMNSPKLEYREMPKLQEVVRTLRHAGAVVNSSCGMHVHVDASKHTPQSLKNALSIMYSKEDILFKALNVNEHRVERWCQKVREPMLEKIRKLPTNTTMDRLRREWYEGSDGSYEHYNWTRYYALNLHSVFYRGTLEWRCFESTLHAGKVRANITLALAISAQAINQSRTVMRKTEISENPAFTFRTFLLRLGLIGPEYKNVREHLLSNLPGDRAWRYDKAQYPSLQNRRNQER
;
A
#
# COMPACT_ATOMS: atom_id res chain seq x y z
N MET A 1 -1.94 -10.36 17.51
CA MET A 1 -0.94 -9.38 17.06
C MET A 1 -1.61 -8.06 16.79
N ASP A 2 -1.08 -6.97 17.32
CA ASP A 2 -1.52 -5.63 16.95
C ASP A 2 -0.89 -5.20 15.62
N LEU A 3 -1.58 -4.36 14.84
CA LEU A 3 -1.01 -3.84 13.60
C LEU A 3 0.25 -3.01 13.84
N LYS A 4 0.37 -2.38 15.02
CA LYS A 4 1.49 -1.53 15.42
C LYS A 4 2.74 -2.33 15.80
N ASP A 5 2.61 -3.64 16.06
CA ASP A 5 3.72 -4.56 16.38
C ASP A 5 4.48 -5.07 15.14
N GLN A 6 4.09 -4.58 13.95
CA GLN A 6 4.67 -4.97 12.68
C GLN A 6 5.62 -3.89 12.18
N TYR A 7 6.68 -4.33 11.52
CA TYR A 7 7.54 -3.44 10.75
C TYR A 7 7.01 -3.27 9.34
N PHE A 8 7.30 -2.12 8.74
CA PHE A 8 6.99 -1.83 7.36
C PHE A 8 8.13 -1.12 6.65
N GLY A 9 8.10 -1.16 5.32
CA GLY A 9 8.81 -0.25 4.44
C GLY A 9 7.87 0.24 3.35
N CYS A 10 8.26 1.26 2.61
CA CYS A 10 7.50 1.73 1.46
C CYS A 10 8.40 2.24 0.34
N GLU A 11 7.88 2.12 -0.87
CA GLU A 11 8.42 2.69 -2.08
C GLU A 11 7.43 3.77 -2.52
N ILE A 12 7.89 5.01 -2.69
CA ILE A 12 7.06 6.13 -3.12
C ILE A 12 7.67 6.73 -4.38
N GLU A 13 7.00 6.53 -5.51
CA GLU A 13 7.43 7.06 -6.80
C GLU A 13 7.01 8.53 -6.94
N MET A 14 7.90 9.35 -7.51
CA MET A 14 7.68 10.77 -7.71
C MET A 14 8.53 11.32 -8.86
N THR A 15 8.26 12.58 -9.18
CA THR A 15 9.02 13.39 -10.12
C THR A 15 9.04 14.85 -9.63
N GLY A 16 9.36 15.83 -10.46
CA GLY A 16 9.44 17.23 -10.06
C GLY A 16 10.80 17.68 -9.53
N LEU A 17 11.57 16.73 -9.01
CA LEU A 17 12.94 16.91 -8.54
C LEU A 17 13.80 15.77 -9.03
N THR A 18 15.11 16.02 -9.08
CA THR A 18 16.10 14.97 -9.32
C THR A 18 16.28 14.09 -8.08
N ARG A 19 16.81 12.86 -8.26
CA ARG A 19 17.21 11.98 -7.15
C ARG A 19 18.14 12.68 -6.15
N GLN A 20 19.10 13.45 -6.65
CA GLN A 20 20.02 14.24 -5.84
C GLN A 20 19.27 15.27 -4.99
N GLN A 21 18.44 16.10 -5.59
CA GLN A 21 17.67 17.13 -4.88
C GLN A 21 16.73 16.52 -3.83
N ALA A 22 16.11 15.37 -4.14
CA ALA A 22 15.27 14.65 -3.19
C ALA A 22 16.09 14.16 -1.97
N ALA A 23 17.27 13.58 -2.22
CA ALA A 23 18.18 13.15 -1.16
C ALA A 23 18.70 14.35 -0.34
N GLU A 24 19.12 15.45 -0.96
CA GLU A 24 19.59 16.66 -0.28
C GLU A 24 18.50 17.31 0.59
N ALA A 25 17.26 17.33 0.12
CA ALA A 25 16.13 17.82 0.91
C ALA A 25 15.91 16.99 2.18
N VAL A 26 15.99 15.65 2.07
CA VAL A 26 15.82 14.74 3.20
C VAL A 26 17.04 14.73 4.12
N ALA A 27 18.24 14.88 3.58
CA ALA A 27 19.47 15.07 4.36
C ALA A 27 19.40 16.34 5.20
N SER A 28 18.88 17.43 4.62
CA SER A 28 18.65 18.70 5.33
C SER A 28 17.65 18.55 6.48
N LEU A 29 16.57 17.78 6.29
CA LEU A 29 15.62 17.44 7.34
C LEU A 29 16.29 16.73 8.53
N PHE A 30 17.21 15.80 8.24
CA PHE A 30 17.89 15.03 9.29
C PHE A 30 19.13 15.72 9.86
N GLY A 31 19.63 16.79 9.24
CA GLY A 31 20.91 17.39 9.58
C GLY A 31 22.11 16.51 9.20
N THR A 32 21.95 15.71 8.15
CA THR A 32 22.98 14.78 7.62
C THR A 32 23.33 15.13 6.18
N THR A 33 24.07 14.25 5.48
CA THR A 33 24.55 14.49 4.12
C THR A 33 23.98 13.45 3.16
N ALA A 34 23.59 13.89 1.96
CA ALA A 34 23.24 13.01 0.86
C ALA A 34 24.49 12.49 0.14
N VAL A 35 24.53 11.20 -0.18
CA VAL A 35 25.66 10.55 -0.85
C VAL A 35 25.18 9.86 -2.12
N HIS A 36 25.88 10.12 -3.24
CA HIS A 36 25.73 9.32 -4.44
C HIS A 36 26.46 7.99 -4.26
N SER A 37 25.76 6.93 -3.85
CA SER A 37 26.42 5.69 -3.41
C SER A 37 27.02 4.90 -4.57
N ARG A 38 26.56 5.15 -5.81
CA ARG A 38 27.00 4.47 -7.05
C ARG A 38 26.96 2.93 -6.96
N SER A 39 26.22 2.39 -6.01
CA SER A 39 26.11 0.94 -5.76
C SER A 39 25.37 0.20 -6.89
N SER A 40 24.69 0.92 -7.79
CA SER A 40 24.09 0.37 -9.00
C SER A 40 24.17 1.39 -10.13
N ARG A 41 24.68 0.97 -11.29
CA ARG A 41 24.64 1.78 -12.51
C ARG A 41 23.22 1.98 -13.04
N THR A 42 22.35 0.99 -12.85
CA THR A 42 20.96 1.04 -13.34
C THR A 42 20.08 1.89 -12.44
N TYR A 43 20.13 1.64 -11.13
CA TYR A 43 19.28 2.36 -10.16
C TYR A 43 19.83 3.72 -9.77
N ASP A 44 21.10 4.01 -10.07
CA ASP A 44 21.77 5.29 -9.83
C ASP A 44 21.44 5.93 -8.46
N PRO A 45 21.67 5.21 -7.35
CA PRO A 45 21.12 5.54 -6.05
C PRO A 45 21.79 6.75 -5.39
N TRP A 46 20.96 7.62 -4.84
CA TRP A 46 21.33 8.58 -3.81
C TRP A 46 20.82 8.10 -2.46
N GLU A 47 21.62 8.28 -1.41
CA GLU A 47 21.36 7.71 -0.09
C GLU A 47 21.53 8.77 1.00
N VAL A 48 20.68 8.68 2.02
CA VAL A 48 20.70 9.52 3.21
C VAL A 48 20.55 8.63 4.42
N THR A 49 21.49 8.68 5.35
CA THR A 49 21.36 7.98 6.63
C THR A 49 20.79 8.94 7.67
N ASP A 50 19.71 8.54 8.34
CA ASP A 50 19.10 9.32 9.42
C ASP A 50 19.90 9.22 10.74
N ASN A 51 19.49 9.99 11.74
CA ASN A 51 20.17 10.03 13.05
C ASN A 51 20.05 8.74 13.86
N GLU A 52 19.25 7.77 13.41
CA GLU A 52 19.12 6.43 13.99
C GLU A 52 19.91 5.38 13.19
N GLY A 53 20.71 5.80 12.21
CA GLY A 53 21.52 4.92 11.39
C GLY A 53 20.73 4.20 10.28
N LYS A 54 19.50 4.63 9.97
CA LYS A 54 18.69 4.02 8.91
C LYS A 54 18.86 4.74 7.59
N THR A 55 19.14 3.99 6.53
CA THR A 55 19.37 4.53 5.20
C THR A 55 18.08 4.64 4.38
N TRP A 56 17.79 5.85 3.92
CA TRP A 56 16.77 6.21 2.95
C TRP A 56 17.41 6.28 1.58
N ARG A 57 16.77 5.70 0.56
CA ARG A 57 17.35 5.61 -0.79
C ARG A 57 16.43 6.30 -1.81
N PHE A 58 17.04 6.95 -2.79
CA PHE A 58 16.37 7.57 -3.93
C PHE A 58 16.96 6.98 -5.20
N VAL A 59 16.15 6.20 -5.92
CA VAL A 59 16.59 5.38 -7.04
C VAL A 59 15.85 5.74 -8.32
N TYR A 60 16.44 5.34 -9.44
CA TYR A 60 15.82 5.46 -10.76
C TYR A 60 14.77 4.38 -10.95
N ASP A 61 13.57 4.78 -11.38
CA ASP A 61 12.56 3.86 -11.91
C ASP A 61 12.16 4.26 -13.34
N SER A 62 12.38 3.33 -14.27
CA SER A 62 12.11 3.56 -15.70
C SER A 62 10.63 3.79 -16.03
N SER A 63 9.72 3.27 -15.22
CA SER A 63 8.26 3.33 -15.41
C SER A 63 7.67 4.72 -15.14
N ILE A 64 8.39 5.57 -14.41
CA ILE A 64 7.97 6.94 -14.11
C ILE A 64 8.13 7.81 -15.35
N HIS A 65 7.12 8.60 -15.71
CA HIS A 65 7.25 9.68 -16.69
C HIS A 65 7.76 10.94 -15.99
N GLY A 66 8.95 11.41 -16.38
CA GLY A 66 9.56 12.61 -15.80
C GLY A 66 8.71 13.84 -16.10
N SER A 67 8.50 14.68 -15.09
CA SER A 67 7.95 16.02 -15.26
C SER A 67 8.46 16.99 -14.21
N HIS A 68 8.36 18.28 -14.47
CA HIS A 68 8.71 19.33 -13.52
C HIS A 68 7.59 20.38 -13.42
N ARG A 69 7.57 21.12 -12.32
CA ARG A 69 6.53 22.14 -12.07
C ARG A 69 7.05 23.53 -12.42
N ILE A 70 6.35 24.22 -13.31
CA ILE A 70 6.55 25.65 -13.61
C ILE A 70 5.25 26.38 -13.29
N GLY A 71 5.26 27.18 -12.21
CA GLY A 71 4.05 27.80 -11.69
C GLY A 71 2.98 26.77 -11.33
N ARG A 72 1.83 26.81 -12.03
CA ARG A 72 0.72 25.85 -11.86
C ARG A 72 0.74 24.70 -12.85
N GLN A 73 1.66 24.70 -13.82
CA GLN A 73 1.73 23.68 -14.86
C GLN A 73 2.77 22.62 -14.53
N GLN A 74 2.50 21.38 -14.93
CA GLN A 74 3.43 20.26 -14.87
C GLN A 74 3.81 19.89 -16.30
N LEU A 75 5.07 20.13 -16.66
CA LEU A 75 5.59 19.92 -18.02
C LEU A 75 6.46 18.66 -18.04
N ALA A 76 6.40 17.91 -19.14
CA ALA A 76 7.22 16.72 -19.30
C ALA A 76 8.71 17.08 -19.37
N ILE A 77 9.56 16.23 -18.78
CA ILE A 77 11.01 16.35 -18.87
C ILE A 77 11.61 15.00 -19.26
N GLY A 78 12.52 15.02 -20.24
CA GLY A 78 13.18 13.82 -20.76
C GLY A 78 14.38 13.34 -19.92
N ASP A 79 14.76 14.10 -18.90
CA ASP A 79 15.88 13.77 -18.01
C ASP A 79 15.50 12.66 -17.03
N SER A 80 16.24 11.55 -17.10
CA SER A 80 16.03 10.38 -16.24
C SER A 80 16.31 10.68 -14.77
N ALA A 81 17.05 11.75 -14.44
CA ALA A 81 17.28 12.18 -13.06
C ALA A 81 15.97 12.49 -12.31
N TYR A 82 14.92 12.91 -13.02
CA TYR A 82 13.59 13.26 -12.49
C TYR A 82 12.64 12.06 -12.34
N LYS A 83 13.10 10.85 -12.65
CA LYS A 83 12.36 9.61 -12.42
C LYS A 83 12.84 9.01 -11.10
N VAL A 84 12.12 9.31 -10.01
CA VAL A 84 12.60 9.10 -8.63
C VAL A 84 11.66 8.16 -7.89
N GLU A 85 12.18 7.05 -7.38
CA GLU A 85 11.52 6.24 -6.35
C GLU A 85 12.26 6.45 -5.02
N MET A 86 11.53 6.80 -3.96
CA MET A 86 12.07 6.80 -2.60
C MET A 86 11.78 5.46 -1.94
N ASN A 87 12.81 4.75 -1.50
CA ASN A 87 12.69 3.52 -0.71
C ASN A 87 13.00 3.85 0.74
N SER A 88 12.02 3.68 1.62
CA SER A 88 12.22 3.86 3.05
C SER A 88 13.06 2.70 3.63
N PRO A 89 13.76 2.93 4.75
CA PRO A 89 14.29 1.82 5.54
C PRO A 89 13.15 0.99 6.17
N LYS A 90 13.52 -0.07 6.89
CA LYS A 90 12.62 -0.79 7.79
C LYS A 90 12.21 0.10 8.97
N LEU A 91 10.93 0.40 9.07
CA LEU A 91 10.32 1.28 10.05
C LEU A 91 9.38 0.52 10.97
N GLU A 92 9.32 0.95 12.23
CA GLU A 92 8.28 0.60 13.20
C GLU A 92 7.06 1.52 13.02
N TYR A 93 5.87 1.08 13.47
CA TYR A 93 4.67 1.93 13.42
C TYR A 93 4.86 3.28 14.13
N ARG A 94 5.63 3.32 15.23
CA ARG A 94 5.96 4.56 15.95
C ARG A 94 6.77 5.57 15.14
N GLU A 95 7.43 5.13 14.07
CA GLU A 95 8.20 5.97 13.15
C GLU A 95 7.35 6.51 11.99
N MET A 96 6.04 6.24 11.96
CA MET A 96 5.11 6.84 10.99
C MET A 96 5.23 8.37 10.93
N PRO A 97 5.35 9.13 12.04
CA PRO A 97 5.57 10.58 11.98
C PRO A 97 6.84 10.97 11.22
N LYS A 98 7.95 10.23 11.38
CA LYS A 98 9.20 10.46 10.65
C LYS A 98 9.00 10.32 9.14
N LEU A 99 8.34 9.25 8.70
CA LEU A 99 7.98 9.07 7.28
C LEU A 99 7.07 10.21 6.78
N GLN A 100 6.10 10.63 7.59
CA GLN A 100 5.22 11.73 7.23
C GLN A 100 5.98 13.05 7.06
N GLU A 101 6.98 13.34 7.90
CA GLU A 101 7.86 14.51 7.72
C GLU A 101 8.69 14.40 6.45
N VAL A 102 9.30 13.24 6.16
CA VAL A 102 10.02 13.00 4.90
C VAL A 102 9.14 13.29 3.68
N VAL A 103 7.90 12.78 3.66
CA VAL A 103 6.95 13.01 2.57
C VAL A 103 6.60 14.50 2.43
N ARG A 104 6.41 15.21 3.55
CA ARG A 104 6.16 16.67 3.52
C ARG A 104 7.37 17.41 2.97
N THR A 105 8.57 17.08 3.43
CA THR A 105 9.83 17.68 2.98
C THR A 105 10.01 17.54 1.47
N LEU A 106 9.81 16.35 0.92
CA LEU A 106 9.89 16.11 -0.52
C LEU A 106 8.87 16.96 -1.29
N ARG A 107 7.62 17.02 -0.82
CA ARG A 107 6.60 17.89 -1.41
C ARG A 107 7.00 19.37 -1.36
N HIS A 108 7.53 19.84 -0.24
CA HIS A 108 7.95 21.22 -0.06
C HIS A 108 9.17 21.59 -0.91
N ALA A 109 10.08 20.63 -1.12
CA ALA A 109 11.22 20.79 -2.01
C ALA A 109 10.82 20.90 -3.49
N GLY A 110 9.60 20.50 -3.86
CA GLY A 110 9.08 20.63 -5.23
C GLY A 110 8.72 19.30 -5.90
N ALA A 111 8.80 18.18 -5.19
CA ALA A 111 8.37 16.90 -5.73
C ALA A 111 6.88 16.92 -6.07
N VAL A 112 6.53 16.25 -7.15
CA VAL A 112 5.16 16.05 -7.63
C VAL A 112 4.95 14.59 -8.03
N VAL A 113 3.71 14.19 -8.23
CA VAL A 113 3.34 12.86 -8.73
C VAL A 113 2.47 13.02 -9.97
N ASN A 114 2.44 12.01 -10.84
CA ASN A 114 1.55 11.93 -11.99
C ASN A 114 0.99 10.50 -12.12
N SER A 115 0.24 10.23 -13.19
CA SER A 115 -0.44 8.96 -13.40
C SER A 115 0.46 7.74 -13.61
N SER A 116 1.77 7.92 -13.80
CA SER A 116 2.72 6.79 -13.79
C SER A 116 3.23 6.43 -12.41
N CYS A 117 3.08 7.30 -11.41
CA CYS A 117 3.67 7.09 -10.09
C CYS A 117 2.80 6.16 -9.22
N GLY A 118 3.37 5.05 -8.77
CA GLY A 118 2.82 4.14 -7.78
C GLY A 118 3.38 4.32 -6.37
N MET A 119 2.75 3.64 -5.41
CA MET A 119 3.29 3.45 -4.07
C MET A 119 3.19 1.97 -3.70
N HIS A 120 4.28 1.41 -3.16
CA HIS A 120 4.30 0.06 -2.62
C HIS A 120 4.46 0.09 -1.11
N VAL A 121 3.78 -0.82 -0.42
CA VAL A 121 3.95 -1.03 1.03
C VAL A 121 4.43 -2.44 1.26
N HIS A 122 5.54 -2.58 1.98
CA HIS A 122 6.14 -3.84 2.38
C HIS A 122 5.89 -4.04 3.86
N VAL A 123 5.24 -5.13 4.24
CA VAL A 123 5.06 -5.53 5.65
C VAL A 123 5.99 -6.71 5.93
N ASP A 124 6.71 -6.65 7.05
CA ASP A 124 7.62 -7.72 7.46
C ASP A 124 6.90 -9.07 7.56
N ALA A 125 7.41 -10.08 6.83
CA ALA A 125 6.74 -11.38 6.73
C ALA A 125 7.19 -12.41 7.78
N SER A 126 8.11 -12.06 8.70
CA SER A 126 8.68 -13.02 9.65
C SER A 126 7.65 -13.67 10.56
N LYS A 127 6.53 -12.98 10.81
CA LYS A 127 5.42 -13.47 11.63
C LYS A 127 4.29 -14.12 10.82
N HIS A 128 4.42 -14.17 9.50
CA HIS A 128 3.48 -14.87 8.63
C HIS A 128 3.80 -16.37 8.55
N THR A 129 2.78 -17.19 8.78
CA THR A 129 2.77 -18.62 8.50
C THR A 129 2.12 -18.90 7.13
N PRO A 130 2.28 -20.11 6.56
CA PRO A 130 1.56 -20.49 5.35
C PRO A 130 0.04 -20.29 5.47
N GLN A 131 -0.53 -20.59 6.64
CA GLN A 131 -1.97 -20.40 6.88
C GLN A 131 -2.36 -18.92 6.90
N SER A 132 -1.53 -18.04 7.48
CA SER A 132 -1.81 -16.59 7.46
C SER A 132 -1.70 -15.99 6.06
N LEU A 133 -0.79 -16.50 5.19
CA LEU A 133 -0.68 -16.03 3.81
C LEU A 133 -1.86 -16.52 2.95
N LYS A 134 -2.34 -17.75 3.19
CA LYS A 134 -3.63 -18.23 2.64
C LYS A 134 -4.78 -17.29 3.02
N ASN A 135 -4.79 -16.82 4.27
CA ASN A 135 -5.78 -15.87 4.75
C ASN A 135 -5.63 -14.50 4.07
N ALA A 136 -4.41 -13.97 3.95
CA ALA A 136 -4.15 -12.69 3.30
C ALA A 136 -4.66 -12.69 1.85
N LEU A 137 -4.33 -13.73 1.07
CA LEU A 137 -4.84 -13.89 -0.29
C LEU A 137 -6.37 -13.99 -0.35
N SER A 138 -6.99 -14.71 0.59
CA SER A 138 -8.45 -14.86 0.63
C SER A 138 -9.16 -13.56 1.05
N ILE A 139 -8.59 -12.79 1.98
CA ILE A 139 -9.08 -11.46 2.35
C ILE A 139 -8.96 -10.53 1.16
N MET A 140 -7.80 -10.51 0.50
CA MET A 140 -7.56 -9.70 -0.69
C MET A 140 -8.57 -10.04 -1.78
N TYR A 141 -8.69 -11.32 -2.15
CA TYR A 141 -9.70 -11.79 -3.10
C TYR A 141 -11.10 -11.29 -2.76
N SER A 142 -11.51 -11.46 -1.50
CA SER A 142 -12.85 -11.09 -1.02
C SER A 142 -13.10 -9.58 -1.05
N LYS A 143 -12.05 -8.75 -1.00
CA LYS A 143 -12.16 -7.29 -0.81
C LYS A 143 -11.59 -6.47 -1.96
N GLU A 144 -10.87 -7.05 -2.90
CA GLU A 144 -10.13 -6.31 -3.93
C GLU A 144 -11.05 -5.42 -4.79
N ASP A 145 -12.29 -5.82 -5.06
CA ASP A 145 -13.19 -4.98 -5.86
C ASP A 145 -13.57 -3.68 -5.14
N ILE A 146 -13.85 -3.74 -3.84
CA ILE A 146 -14.14 -2.53 -3.05
C ILE A 146 -12.87 -1.76 -2.69
N LEU A 147 -11.75 -2.45 -2.48
CA LEU A 147 -10.44 -1.84 -2.26
C LEU A 147 -10.01 -1.03 -3.48
N PHE A 148 -10.13 -1.59 -4.68
CA PHE A 148 -9.68 -0.92 -5.91
C PHE A 148 -10.53 0.33 -6.18
N LYS A 149 -11.84 0.26 -5.94
CA LYS A 149 -12.72 1.45 -5.97
C LYS A 149 -12.33 2.48 -4.92
N ALA A 150 -12.09 2.06 -3.68
CA ALA A 150 -11.74 2.96 -2.58
C ALA A 150 -10.41 3.68 -2.80
N LEU A 151 -9.41 2.94 -3.29
CA LEU A 151 -8.07 3.45 -3.59
C LEU A 151 -8.00 4.21 -4.92
N ASN A 152 -9.08 4.18 -5.72
CA ASN A 152 -9.14 4.76 -7.07
C ASN A 152 -7.95 4.32 -7.93
N VAL A 153 -7.71 3.00 -7.96
CA VAL A 153 -6.57 2.40 -8.65
C VAL A 153 -6.74 2.59 -10.15
N ASN A 154 -5.69 3.05 -10.82
CA ASN A 154 -5.70 3.26 -12.26
C ASN A 154 -5.84 1.92 -13.00
N GLU A 155 -6.83 1.79 -13.89
CA GLU A 155 -7.11 0.55 -14.64
C GLU A 155 -5.89 0.06 -15.45
N HIS A 156 -5.11 0.96 -16.03
CA HIS A 156 -3.87 0.59 -16.72
C HIS A 156 -2.82 -0.02 -15.79
N ARG A 157 -2.79 0.39 -14.51
CA ARG A 157 -1.93 -0.25 -13.50
C ARG A 157 -2.49 -1.60 -13.09
N VAL A 158 -3.80 -1.74 -12.98
CA VAL A 158 -4.47 -3.03 -12.69
C VAL A 158 -4.11 -4.07 -13.74
N GLU A 159 -4.12 -3.71 -15.02
CA GLU A 159 -3.85 -4.65 -16.12
C GLU A 159 -2.40 -5.16 -16.15
N ARG A 160 -1.43 -4.38 -15.64
CA ARG A 160 0.01 -4.65 -15.87
C ARG A 160 0.84 -4.79 -14.60
N TRP A 161 0.56 -3.99 -13.57
CA TRP A 161 1.49 -3.73 -12.47
C TRP A 161 0.95 -4.15 -11.10
N CYS A 162 -0.38 -4.24 -10.94
CA CYS A 162 -1.05 -4.60 -9.69
C CYS A 162 -2.36 -5.39 -9.92
N GLN A 163 -2.28 -6.47 -10.69
CA GLN A 163 -3.41 -7.33 -11.05
C GLN A 163 -4.15 -7.88 -9.82
N LYS A 164 -5.43 -8.21 -10.02
CA LYS A 164 -6.27 -8.89 -9.03
C LYS A 164 -5.81 -10.33 -8.79
N VAL A 165 -6.21 -10.91 -7.67
CA VAL A 165 -5.83 -12.26 -7.26
C VAL A 165 -6.18 -13.28 -8.34
N ARG A 166 -5.22 -14.14 -8.72
CA ARG A 166 -5.45 -15.27 -9.63
C ARG A 166 -6.36 -16.30 -8.97
N GLU A 167 -7.61 -16.39 -9.42
CA GLU A 167 -8.58 -17.33 -8.82
C GLU A 167 -8.12 -18.79 -8.86
N PRO A 168 -7.64 -19.33 -10.00
CA PRO A 168 -7.23 -20.74 -10.06
C PRO A 168 -6.07 -21.08 -9.11
N MET A 169 -5.13 -20.14 -8.93
CA MET A 169 -4.03 -20.27 -7.98
C MET A 169 -4.55 -20.23 -6.54
N LEU A 170 -5.47 -19.31 -6.22
CA LEU A 170 -6.05 -19.24 -4.87
C LEU A 170 -6.84 -20.51 -4.51
N GLU A 171 -7.59 -21.09 -5.45
CA GLU A 171 -8.30 -22.35 -5.23
C GLU A 171 -7.34 -23.49 -4.85
N LYS A 172 -6.22 -23.62 -5.55
CA LYS A 172 -5.18 -24.62 -5.23
C LYS A 172 -4.56 -24.35 -3.86
N ILE A 173 -4.15 -23.10 -3.60
CA ILE A 173 -3.58 -22.68 -2.32
C ILE A 173 -4.53 -22.98 -1.15
N ARG A 174 -5.86 -22.80 -1.34
CA ARG A 174 -6.85 -23.06 -0.30
C ARG A 174 -7.06 -24.54 0.00
N LYS A 175 -6.89 -25.41 -1.00
CA LYS A 175 -6.94 -26.88 -0.84
C LYS A 175 -5.72 -27.44 -0.09
N LEU A 176 -4.65 -26.66 0.06
CA LEU A 176 -3.51 -27.07 0.89
C LEU A 176 -3.96 -27.30 2.35
N PRO A 177 -3.43 -28.32 3.03
CA PRO A 177 -3.78 -28.61 4.41
C PRO A 177 -3.32 -27.49 5.36
N THR A 178 -3.92 -27.41 6.55
CA THR A 178 -3.60 -26.38 7.55
C THR A 178 -2.14 -26.42 8.02
N ASN A 179 -1.54 -27.61 8.05
CA ASN A 179 -0.13 -27.85 8.40
C ASN A 179 0.81 -27.82 7.16
N THR A 180 0.42 -27.15 6.07
CA THR A 180 1.29 -27.02 4.89
C THR A 180 2.57 -26.25 5.21
N THR A 181 3.60 -26.43 4.39
CA THR A 181 4.90 -25.75 4.54
C THR A 181 4.96 -24.48 3.70
N MET A 182 5.91 -23.59 4.02
CA MET A 182 6.18 -22.41 3.19
C MET A 182 6.61 -22.81 1.76
N ASP A 183 7.37 -23.89 1.60
CA ASP A 183 7.77 -24.38 0.28
C ASP A 183 6.60 -24.87 -0.57
N ARG A 184 5.61 -25.54 0.04
CA ARG A 184 4.41 -25.95 -0.70
C ARG A 184 3.58 -24.73 -1.11
N LEU A 185 3.40 -23.76 -0.22
CA LEU A 185 2.73 -22.50 -0.57
C LEU A 185 3.47 -21.77 -1.71
N ARG A 186 4.82 -21.72 -1.64
CA ARG A 186 5.68 -21.13 -2.65
C ARG A 186 5.48 -21.76 -4.04
N ARG A 187 5.48 -23.09 -4.11
CA ARG A 187 5.25 -23.82 -5.37
C ARG A 187 3.89 -23.51 -5.99
N GLU A 188 2.84 -23.43 -5.18
CA GLU A 188 1.51 -23.06 -5.66
C GLU A 188 1.45 -21.59 -6.11
N TRP A 189 2.13 -20.68 -5.40
CA TRP A 189 2.22 -19.27 -5.82
C TRP A 189 2.84 -19.12 -7.21
N TYR A 190 3.93 -19.84 -7.48
CA TYR A 190 4.60 -19.79 -8.77
C TYR A 190 4.04 -20.77 -9.82
N GLU A 191 2.98 -21.50 -9.51
CA GLU A 191 2.33 -22.43 -10.43
C GLU A 191 3.27 -23.51 -11.01
N GLY A 192 4.26 -23.93 -10.21
CA GLY A 192 5.15 -25.06 -10.49
C GLY A 192 6.62 -24.72 -10.76
N SER A 193 6.93 -23.53 -11.29
CA SER A 193 8.32 -23.09 -11.56
C SER A 193 8.84 -22.18 -10.44
N ASP A 194 9.90 -22.55 -9.72
CA ASP A 194 10.39 -21.74 -8.60
C ASP A 194 11.11 -20.45 -9.07
N GLY A 195 10.40 -19.32 -9.04
CA GLY A 195 10.94 -18.00 -9.39
C GLY A 195 11.46 -17.20 -8.20
N SER A 196 11.70 -17.80 -7.02
CA SER A 196 11.96 -17.02 -5.79
C SER A 196 13.28 -16.26 -5.75
N TYR A 197 14.21 -16.54 -6.67
CA TYR A 197 15.48 -15.83 -6.79
C TYR A 197 15.47 -14.73 -7.87
N GLU A 198 14.39 -14.65 -8.66
CA GLU A 198 14.30 -13.74 -9.80
C GLU A 198 13.75 -12.39 -9.38
N HIS A 199 14.52 -11.32 -9.52
CA HIS A 199 14.04 -9.97 -9.22
C HIS A 199 12.81 -9.57 -10.07
N TYR A 200 12.82 -9.94 -11.35
CA TYR A 200 11.74 -9.68 -12.30
C TYR A 200 11.00 -10.98 -12.66
N ASN A 201 10.24 -11.52 -11.71
CA ASN A 201 9.30 -12.61 -11.98
C ASN A 201 7.90 -12.08 -12.28
N TRP A 202 7.19 -12.69 -13.23
CA TRP A 202 5.83 -12.27 -13.62
C TRP A 202 4.81 -12.33 -12.47
N THR A 203 5.03 -13.21 -11.47
CA THR A 203 4.15 -13.30 -10.31
C THR A 203 4.24 -12.09 -9.38
N ARG A 204 5.18 -11.15 -9.59
CA ARG A 204 5.26 -9.94 -8.78
C ARG A 204 4.13 -8.95 -9.04
N TYR A 205 3.49 -8.98 -10.21
CA TYR A 205 2.62 -7.89 -10.69
C TYR A 205 1.16 -7.99 -10.21
N TYR A 206 0.98 -8.29 -8.91
CA TYR A 206 -0.33 -8.47 -8.28
C TYR A 206 -0.50 -7.51 -7.12
N ALA A 207 -1.72 -7.02 -6.89
CA ALA A 207 -2.01 -6.04 -5.86
C ALA A 207 -1.61 -6.49 -4.45
N LEU A 208 -1.76 -7.79 -4.15
CA LEU A 208 -1.09 -8.46 -3.04
C LEU A 208 -0.05 -9.42 -3.61
N ASN A 209 1.22 -9.11 -3.40
CA ASN A 209 2.33 -9.82 -4.01
C ASN A 209 3.05 -10.70 -2.98
N LEU A 210 2.95 -12.03 -3.14
CA LEU A 210 3.70 -12.99 -2.32
C LEU A 210 5.10 -13.29 -2.86
N HIS A 211 5.43 -12.93 -4.11
CA HIS A 211 6.81 -13.07 -4.60
C HIS A 211 7.79 -12.31 -3.68
N SER A 212 7.39 -11.14 -3.20
CA SER A 212 8.16 -10.34 -2.24
C SER A 212 8.42 -11.08 -0.91
N VAL A 213 7.54 -12.00 -0.50
CA VAL A 213 7.74 -12.83 0.71
C VAL A 213 8.91 -13.77 0.50
N PHE A 214 8.98 -14.40 -0.67
CA PHE A 214 10.00 -15.39 -0.99
C PHE A 214 11.33 -14.77 -1.41
N TYR A 215 11.29 -13.59 -2.03
CA TYR A 215 12.46 -12.89 -2.56
C TYR A 215 13.08 -11.91 -1.55
N ARG A 216 12.27 -11.21 -0.74
CA ARG A 216 12.73 -10.16 0.20
C ARG A 216 12.32 -10.37 1.65
N GLY A 217 11.48 -11.37 1.96
CA GLY A 217 10.94 -11.56 3.30
C GLY A 217 9.85 -10.57 3.70
N THR A 218 9.15 -9.97 2.73
CA THR A 218 8.07 -9.00 3.00
C THR A 218 6.80 -9.31 2.22
N LEU A 219 5.63 -9.14 2.82
CA LEU A 219 4.36 -9.13 2.10
C LEU A 219 4.14 -7.75 1.46
N GLU A 220 3.97 -7.69 0.15
CA GLU A 220 3.92 -6.41 -0.58
C GLU A 220 2.51 -6.09 -1.10
N TRP A 221 2.09 -4.83 -0.92
CA TRP A 221 0.91 -4.25 -1.54
C TRP A 221 1.31 -3.29 -2.65
N ARG A 222 0.81 -3.53 -3.86
CA ARG A 222 1.18 -2.77 -5.08
C ARG A 222 0.07 -1.86 -5.62
N CYS A 223 -1.13 -1.93 -5.04
CA CYS A 223 -2.32 -1.25 -5.57
C CYS A 223 -2.46 0.23 -5.20
N PHE A 224 -1.53 0.81 -4.44
CA PHE A 224 -1.64 2.22 -4.08
C PHE A 224 -1.16 3.12 -5.21
N GLU A 225 -1.92 4.17 -5.52
CA GLU A 225 -1.44 5.29 -6.34
C GLU A 225 -0.48 6.15 -5.51
N SER A 226 0.56 6.69 -6.14
CA SER A 226 1.50 7.55 -5.42
C SER A 226 0.83 8.84 -4.93
N THR A 227 1.31 9.35 -3.80
CA THR A 227 0.87 10.62 -3.24
C THR A 227 1.93 11.21 -2.33
N LEU A 228 2.10 12.53 -2.41
CA LEU A 228 2.93 13.28 -1.47
C LEU A 228 2.07 13.94 -0.36
N HIS A 229 0.86 13.42 -0.12
CA HIS A 229 0.04 13.80 1.02
C HIS A 229 0.31 12.83 2.19
N ALA A 230 1.05 13.30 3.20
CA ALA A 230 1.47 12.49 4.34
C ALA A 230 0.33 11.74 5.06
N GLY A 231 -0.89 12.31 5.12
CA GLY A 231 -2.06 11.63 5.68
C GLY A 231 -2.55 10.45 4.83
N LYS A 232 -2.45 10.54 3.50
CA LYS A 232 -2.85 9.46 2.57
C LYS A 232 -1.81 8.34 2.57
N VAL A 233 -0.52 8.69 2.59
CA VAL A 233 0.59 7.73 2.79
C VAL A 233 0.38 6.91 4.07
N ARG A 234 0.12 7.60 5.21
CA ARG A 234 -0.22 6.92 6.48
C ARG A 234 -1.43 6.01 6.33
N ALA A 235 -2.47 6.44 5.63
CA ALA A 235 -3.70 5.66 5.45
C ALA A 235 -3.45 4.37 4.66
N ASN A 236 -2.67 4.44 3.57
CA ASN A 236 -2.28 3.29 2.75
C ASN A 236 -1.49 2.26 3.56
N ILE A 237 -0.45 2.71 4.28
CA ILE A 237 0.38 1.83 5.11
C ILE A 237 -0.44 1.21 6.24
N THR A 238 -1.27 2.01 6.92
CA THR A 238 -2.13 1.51 8.00
C THR A 238 -3.12 0.45 7.49
N LEU A 239 -3.66 0.61 6.28
CA LEU A 239 -4.54 -0.38 5.67
C LEU A 239 -3.80 -1.70 5.39
N ALA A 240 -2.60 -1.64 4.80
CA ALA A 240 -1.79 -2.83 4.56
C ALA A 240 -1.44 -3.57 5.86
N LEU A 241 -0.99 -2.83 6.88
CA LEU A 241 -0.68 -3.38 8.21
C LEU A 241 -1.90 -4.01 8.88
N ALA A 242 -3.08 -3.38 8.77
CA ALA A 242 -4.30 -3.90 9.37
C ALA A 242 -4.79 -5.18 8.69
N ILE A 243 -4.72 -5.24 7.35
CA ILE A 243 -5.05 -6.46 6.59
C ILE A 243 -4.06 -7.58 6.94
N SER A 244 -2.77 -7.26 7.01
CA SER A 244 -1.72 -8.19 7.45
C SER A 244 -2.00 -8.76 8.84
N ALA A 245 -2.28 -7.90 9.82
CA ALA A 245 -2.59 -8.30 11.19
C ALA A 245 -3.86 -9.16 11.24
N GLN A 246 -4.91 -8.80 10.50
CA GLN A 246 -6.11 -9.62 10.38
C GLN A 246 -5.77 -11.03 9.86
N ALA A 247 -4.97 -11.12 8.79
CA ALA A 247 -4.59 -12.39 8.18
C ALA A 247 -3.81 -13.31 9.14
N ILE A 248 -2.92 -12.73 9.97
CA ILE A 248 -2.17 -13.43 11.02
C ILE A 248 -3.09 -13.91 12.13
N ASN A 249 -4.00 -13.04 12.60
CA ASN A 249 -4.83 -13.33 13.77
C ASN A 249 -6.00 -14.27 13.46
N GLN A 250 -6.40 -14.40 12.20
CA GLN A 250 -7.52 -15.26 11.81
C GLN A 250 -7.09 -16.73 11.67
N SER A 251 -7.89 -17.64 12.21
CA SER A 251 -7.67 -19.08 12.02
C SER A 251 -8.05 -19.53 10.59
N ARG A 252 -9.13 -18.96 10.04
CA ARG A 252 -9.66 -19.29 8.71
C ARG A 252 -10.32 -18.09 8.04
N THR A 253 -10.38 -18.17 6.72
CA THR A 253 -11.03 -17.18 5.84
C THR A 253 -11.86 -17.89 4.78
N VAL A 254 -12.82 -17.17 4.19
CA VAL A 254 -13.66 -17.67 3.09
C VAL A 254 -13.21 -17.00 1.80
N MET A 255 -13.15 -17.76 0.72
CA MET A 255 -12.97 -17.23 -0.64
C MET A 255 -14.36 -16.89 -1.19
N ARG A 256 -14.85 -15.70 -0.85
CA ARG A 256 -16.13 -15.19 -1.37
C ARG A 256 -16.01 -13.69 -1.60
N LYS A 257 -16.29 -13.27 -2.83
CA LYS A 257 -16.35 -11.84 -3.17
C LYS A 257 -17.35 -11.11 -2.28
N THR A 258 -16.93 -9.94 -1.79
CA THR A 258 -17.84 -9.04 -1.10
C THR A 258 -18.75 -8.42 -2.14
N GLU A 259 -20.05 -8.67 -2.01
CA GLU A 259 -21.06 -7.96 -2.76
C GLU A 259 -20.97 -6.47 -2.42
N ILE A 260 -20.72 -5.65 -3.44
CA ILE A 260 -20.72 -4.20 -3.30
C ILE A 260 -22.19 -3.77 -3.36
N SER A 261 -22.76 -3.45 -2.20
CA SER A 261 -24.14 -2.97 -2.12
C SER A 261 -24.31 -1.60 -2.78
N GLU A 262 -25.55 -1.13 -2.82
CA GLU A 262 -25.93 0.24 -3.21
C GLU A 262 -25.17 1.34 -2.42
N ASN A 263 -24.64 1.01 -1.23
CA ASN A 263 -23.84 1.92 -0.42
C ASN A 263 -22.42 1.34 -0.16
N PRO A 264 -21.47 1.60 -1.08
CA PRO A 264 -20.10 1.12 -0.94
C PRO A 264 -19.34 1.82 0.20
N ALA A 265 -19.62 3.09 0.51
CA ALA A 265 -18.99 3.79 1.63
C ALA A 265 -19.30 3.11 2.97
N PHE A 266 -20.57 2.77 3.23
CA PHE A 266 -20.96 2.00 4.41
C PHE A 266 -20.27 0.62 4.43
N THR A 267 -20.34 -0.12 3.31
CA THR A 267 -19.75 -1.46 3.20
C THR A 267 -18.26 -1.45 3.50
N PHE A 268 -17.50 -0.50 2.93
CA PHE A 268 -16.07 -0.40 3.17
C PHE A 268 -15.77 0.05 4.59
N ARG A 269 -16.50 1.03 5.13
CA ARG A 269 -16.32 1.46 6.53
C ARG A 269 -16.50 0.30 7.50
N THR A 270 -17.52 -0.55 7.35
CA THR A 270 -17.69 -1.73 8.23
C THR A 270 -16.51 -2.70 8.13
N PHE A 271 -15.87 -2.80 6.97
CA PHE A 271 -14.63 -3.56 6.83
C PHE A 271 -13.47 -2.88 7.58
N LEU A 272 -13.28 -1.56 7.44
CA LEU A 272 -12.25 -0.82 8.19
C LEU A 272 -12.43 -0.95 9.71
N LEU A 273 -13.67 -0.95 10.21
CA LEU A 273 -13.95 -1.17 11.63
C LEU A 273 -13.58 -2.60 12.08
N ARG A 274 -13.88 -3.62 11.26
CA ARG A 274 -13.47 -5.01 11.55
C ARG A 274 -11.96 -5.21 11.50
N LEU A 275 -11.24 -4.39 10.75
CA LEU A 275 -9.78 -4.31 10.77
C LEU A 275 -9.21 -3.68 12.05
N GLY A 276 -10.06 -3.23 12.97
CA GLY A 276 -9.63 -2.57 14.21
C GLY A 276 -9.33 -1.09 14.05
N LEU A 277 -9.63 -0.47 12.91
CA LEU A 277 -9.41 0.96 12.68
C LEU A 277 -10.52 1.80 13.36
N ILE A 278 -10.57 1.74 14.70
CA ILE A 278 -11.61 2.31 15.56
C ILE A 278 -11.06 3.46 16.42
N GLY A 279 -11.90 4.45 16.74
CA GLY A 279 -11.51 5.57 17.60
C GLY A 279 -10.85 6.76 16.87
N PRO A 280 -10.43 7.80 17.63
CA PRO A 280 -9.90 9.04 17.09
C PRO A 280 -8.60 8.88 16.30
N GLU A 281 -7.73 7.96 16.71
CA GLU A 281 -6.42 7.70 16.09
C GLU A 281 -6.51 7.38 14.59
N TYR A 282 -7.54 6.64 14.20
CA TYR A 282 -7.79 6.20 12.82
C TYR A 282 -8.88 7.02 12.11
N LYS A 283 -9.34 8.13 12.69
CA LYS A 283 -10.36 8.99 12.06
C LYS A 283 -9.89 9.48 10.68
N ASN A 284 -8.73 10.13 10.61
CA ASN A 284 -8.17 10.63 9.36
C ASN A 284 -7.82 9.50 8.36
N VAL A 285 -7.38 8.34 8.88
CA VAL A 285 -7.12 7.15 8.04
C VAL A 285 -8.41 6.71 7.35
N ARG A 286 -9.51 6.54 8.10
CA ARG A 286 -10.80 6.18 7.51
C ARG A 286 -11.34 7.25 6.57
N GLU A 287 -11.17 8.53 6.89
CA GLU A 287 -11.61 9.63 6.02
C GLU A 287 -10.91 9.58 4.66
N HIS A 288 -9.59 9.37 4.62
CA HIS A 288 -8.86 9.20 3.37
C HIS A 288 -9.27 7.93 2.61
N LEU A 289 -9.41 6.80 3.29
CA LEU A 289 -9.79 5.53 2.66
C LEU A 289 -11.24 5.50 2.14
N LEU A 290 -12.12 6.36 2.67
CA LEU A 290 -13.52 6.46 2.26
C LEU A 290 -13.77 7.59 1.26
N SER A 291 -12.76 8.40 0.89
CA SER A 291 -12.99 9.65 0.14
C SER A 291 -13.52 9.44 -1.27
N ASN A 292 -13.22 8.29 -1.88
CA ASN A 292 -13.56 8.00 -3.27
C ASN A 292 -14.81 7.11 -3.41
N LEU A 293 -15.44 6.71 -2.29
CA LEU A 293 -16.62 5.84 -2.32
C LEU A 293 -17.90 6.66 -2.18
N PRO A 294 -18.90 6.44 -3.06
CA PRO A 294 -20.20 7.08 -2.91
C PRO A 294 -21.01 6.48 -1.75
N GLY A 295 -22.01 7.23 -1.28
CA GLY A 295 -22.97 6.80 -0.27
C GLY A 295 -22.70 7.31 1.15
N ASP A 296 -23.65 7.05 2.05
CA ASP A 296 -23.58 7.47 3.44
C ASP A 296 -22.62 6.55 4.24
N ARG A 297 -21.73 7.12 5.03
CA ARG A 297 -20.74 6.37 5.81
C ARG A 297 -21.33 5.71 7.05
N ALA A 298 -22.37 6.29 7.63
CA ALA A 298 -22.96 5.86 8.90
C ALA A 298 -24.14 4.89 8.72
N TRP A 299 -24.92 5.03 7.65
CA TRP A 299 -26.15 4.28 7.43
C TRP A 299 -26.06 3.43 6.17
N ARG A 300 -26.56 2.18 6.24
CA ARG A 300 -26.57 1.26 5.10
C ARG A 300 -27.60 1.68 4.06
N TYR A 301 -28.80 2.00 4.54
CA TYR A 301 -29.94 2.45 3.76
C TYR A 301 -30.22 3.92 4.05
N ASP A 302 -31.17 4.52 3.33
CA ASP A 302 -31.67 5.86 3.68
C ASP A 302 -32.15 5.88 5.15
N LYS A 303 -31.83 6.96 5.88
CA LYS A 303 -32.19 7.11 7.30
C LYS A 303 -33.69 6.93 7.55
N ALA A 304 -34.54 7.31 6.60
CA ALA A 304 -35.99 7.16 6.69
C ALA A 304 -36.44 5.70 6.71
N GLN A 305 -35.61 4.74 6.30
CA GLN A 305 -35.94 3.31 6.32
C GLN A 305 -35.71 2.66 7.70
N TYR A 306 -35.11 3.37 8.66
CA TYR A 306 -34.86 2.83 10.00
C TYR A 306 -36.06 3.12 10.93
N PRO A 307 -36.78 2.10 11.43
CA PRO A 307 -37.99 2.30 12.25
C PRO A 307 -37.74 3.16 13.50
N SER A 308 -36.54 3.09 14.09
CA SER A 308 -36.15 3.88 15.25
C SER A 308 -36.09 5.39 15.00
N LEU A 309 -35.94 5.83 13.75
CA LEU A 309 -35.94 7.24 13.35
C LEU A 309 -37.30 7.71 12.83
N GLN A 310 -38.15 6.79 12.38
CA GLN A 310 -39.52 7.11 11.97
C GLN A 310 -40.38 7.56 13.16
N ASN A 311 -40.23 6.91 14.32
CA ASN A 311 -41.00 7.25 15.52
C ASN A 311 -40.67 8.63 16.11
N ARG A 312 -39.46 9.17 15.88
CA ARG A 312 -39.10 10.52 16.34
C ARG A 312 -39.79 11.62 15.56
N ARG A 313 -39.99 11.44 14.25
CA ARG A 313 -40.71 12.39 13.40
C ARG A 313 -42.20 12.51 13.73
N ASN A 314 -42.78 11.48 14.33
CA ASN A 314 -44.20 11.47 14.75
C ASN A 314 -44.41 12.04 16.16
N GLN A 315 -43.35 12.31 16.93
CA GLN A 315 -43.44 12.97 18.24
C GLN A 315 -43.14 14.47 18.17
N GLU A 316 -42.62 14.95 17.04
CA GLU A 316 -42.34 16.37 16.76
C GLU A 316 -43.44 17.03 15.88
N ARG A 317 -44.58 16.34 15.68
CA ARG A 317 -45.78 16.85 15.02
C ARG A 317 -46.92 16.89 16.03
#